data_AF-A0A182ESY6-F1
#
_entry.id   AF-A0A182ESY6-F1
#
_cell.length_a   1.000
_cell.length_b   1.000
_cell.length_c   1.000
_cell.angle_alpha   90.00
_cell.angle_beta   90.00
_cell.angle_gamma   90.00
#
_symmetry.space_group_name_H-M   'P 1'
#
loop_
_entity.id
_entity.type
_entity.pdbx_description
1 polymer ?
#
loop_
_entity_poly.entity_id
_entity_poly.type
_entity_poly.pdbx_seq_one_letter_code
_entity_poly.pdbx_strand_id
1 'polypeptide(L)'
;MRKNSPKSKKRKHEEIDILDEMPENIGFHIKNGIRYLNPYWSVYRTWAKGRWIGRRLIDVFTEEFVSLSPHYSTAACKLGRIWVNCKQMTDVNYIVQHNDSIEHIGHRHEHPILDHYIRVIDNDNDILVVDKPPSMPVHPCGRYCVHTVLGMLREQRGLRGLRVVHRLDRTTSGVLLFARNAETDMKLKRTLRAGEIWHKEYLCKVEGVFPE
;
A
#
# COMPACT_ATOMS: atom_id res chain seq x y z
N MET A 1 -33.22 24.11 -31.07
CA MET A 1 -33.32 23.44 -29.75
C MET A 1 -31.99 22.77 -29.43
N ARG A 2 -31.17 23.37 -28.55
CA ARG A 2 -29.89 22.79 -28.10
C ARG A 2 -30.18 21.74 -27.03
N LYS A 3 -29.87 20.46 -27.32
CA LYS A 3 -29.95 19.37 -26.33
C LYS A 3 -28.84 19.56 -25.30
N ASN A 4 -29.21 20.00 -24.09
CA ASN A 4 -28.32 19.96 -22.93
C ASN A 4 -28.12 18.50 -22.54
N SER A 5 -26.91 17.97 -22.74
CA SER A 5 -26.51 16.70 -22.14
C SER A 5 -26.33 16.89 -20.62
N PRO A 6 -26.80 15.96 -19.78
CA PRO A 6 -26.59 16.06 -18.35
C PRO A 6 -25.10 15.84 -18.06
N LYS A 7 -24.45 16.86 -17.51
CA LYS A 7 -23.08 16.75 -16.98
C LYS A 7 -23.05 15.63 -15.94
N SER A 8 -22.32 14.56 -16.23
CA SER A 8 -21.98 13.51 -15.29
C SER A 8 -21.40 14.13 -14.01
N LYS A 9 -22.15 14.06 -12.90
CA LYS A 9 -21.62 14.36 -11.58
C LYS A 9 -20.59 13.28 -11.27
N LYS A 10 -19.30 13.57 -11.50
CA LYS A 10 -18.20 12.78 -10.91
C LYS A 10 -18.47 12.69 -9.41
N ARG A 11 -18.80 11.50 -8.91
CA ARG A 11 -18.80 11.23 -7.46
C ARG A 11 -17.41 11.62 -6.96
N LYS A 12 -17.34 12.57 -6.02
CA LYS A 12 -16.12 12.77 -5.24
C LYS A 12 -15.89 11.42 -4.54
N HIS A 13 -14.89 10.66 -4.98
CA HIS A 13 -14.31 9.65 -4.11
C HIS A 13 -13.80 10.44 -2.91
N GLU A 14 -14.45 10.28 -1.75
CA GLU A 14 -13.79 10.60 -0.50
C GLU A 14 -12.49 9.81 -0.50
N GLU A 15 -11.38 10.52 -0.38
CA GLU A 15 -10.05 9.91 -0.43
C GLU A 15 -9.86 9.20 0.91
N ILE A 16 -10.29 7.94 0.97
CA ILE A 16 -10.10 7.06 2.12
C ILE A 16 -8.60 7.01 2.41
N ASP A 17 -8.19 7.34 3.64
CA ASP A 17 -6.80 7.22 4.03
C ASP A 17 -6.43 5.73 3.96
N ILE A 18 -5.35 5.42 3.24
CA ILE A 18 -4.82 4.06 3.16
C ILE A 18 -4.54 3.46 4.54
N LEU A 19 -4.30 4.30 5.55
CA LEU A 19 -4.10 3.91 6.95
C LEU A 19 -5.39 3.50 7.66
N ASP A 20 -6.57 3.91 7.20
CA ASP A 20 -7.86 3.54 7.80
C ASP A 20 -8.27 2.12 7.39
N GLU A 21 -7.79 1.63 6.26
CA GLU A 21 -7.98 0.24 5.84
C GLU A 21 -6.93 -0.71 6.43
N MET A 22 -5.86 -0.16 7.03
CA MET A 22 -4.79 -0.95 7.61
C MET A 22 -5.20 -1.53 8.98
N PRO A 23 -4.89 -2.79 9.26
CA PRO A 23 -5.26 -3.43 10.52
C PRO A 23 -4.56 -2.75 11.70
N GLU A 24 -5.26 -2.59 12.81
CA GLU A 24 -4.73 -1.96 14.02
C GLU A 24 -4.35 -2.99 15.09
N ASN A 25 -3.45 -2.62 15.99
CA ASN A 25 -3.11 -3.40 17.19
C ASN A 25 -2.64 -4.84 16.89
N ILE A 26 -1.92 -5.01 15.78
CA ILE A 26 -1.32 -6.31 15.44
C ILE A 26 -0.15 -6.58 16.40
N GLY A 27 -0.28 -7.64 17.19
CA GLY A 27 0.79 -8.09 18.08
C GLY A 27 2.09 -8.36 17.32
N PHE A 28 3.23 -8.11 17.96
CA PHE A 28 4.55 -8.34 17.37
C PHE A 28 5.52 -8.86 18.43
N HIS A 29 6.62 -9.44 17.98
CA HIS A 29 7.75 -9.79 18.84
C HIS A 29 9.05 -9.38 18.17
N ILE A 30 10.08 -9.14 18.98
CA ILE A 30 11.41 -8.76 18.52
C ILE A 30 12.39 -9.87 18.87
N LYS A 31 13.20 -10.29 17.90
CA LYS A 31 14.27 -11.26 18.09
C LYS A 31 15.52 -10.76 17.38
N ASN A 32 16.61 -10.57 18.12
CA ASN A 32 17.90 -10.08 17.59
C ASN A 32 17.78 -8.77 16.78
N GLY A 33 16.99 -7.81 17.26
CA GLY A 33 16.77 -6.52 16.58
C GLY A 33 15.85 -6.59 15.35
N ILE A 34 15.24 -7.74 15.08
CA ILE A 34 14.29 -7.94 13.99
C ILE A 34 12.88 -8.02 14.56
N ARG A 35 11.97 -7.21 14.00
CA ARG A 35 10.55 -7.16 14.34
C ARG A 35 9.74 -8.11 13.46
N TYR A 36 8.92 -8.93 14.09
CA TYR A 36 8.01 -9.87 13.46
C TYR A 36 6.58 -9.56 13.88
N LEU A 37 5.68 -9.35 12.92
CA LEU A 37 4.24 -9.26 13.21
C LEU A 37 3.68 -10.66 13.39
N ASN A 38 2.74 -10.79 14.32
CA ASN A 38 1.85 -11.94 14.37
C ASN A 38 1.02 -11.96 13.08
N PRO A 39 0.79 -13.14 12.48
CA PRO A 39 -0.12 -13.26 11.36
C PRO A 39 -1.51 -12.72 11.70
N TYR A 40 -2.17 -12.12 10.72
CA TYR A 40 -3.47 -11.50 10.92
C TYR A 40 -4.36 -11.63 9.68
N TRP A 41 -5.66 -11.49 9.89
CA TRP A 41 -6.63 -11.51 8.80
C TRP A 41 -6.85 -10.12 8.24
N SER A 42 -6.90 -10.01 6.92
CA SER A 42 -7.10 -8.76 6.20
C SER A 42 -8.09 -8.96 5.07
N VAL A 43 -8.94 -7.95 4.84
CA VAL A 43 -9.82 -7.92 3.68
C VAL A 43 -9.12 -7.17 2.55
N TYR A 44 -9.05 -7.79 1.38
CA TYR A 44 -8.60 -7.16 0.14
C TYR A 44 -9.81 -6.84 -0.70
N ARG A 45 -9.94 -5.59 -1.13
CA ARG A 45 -11.05 -5.14 -1.97
C ARG A 45 -10.53 -4.69 -3.31
N THR A 46 -11.21 -5.10 -4.37
CA THR A 46 -10.91 -4.66 -5.73
C THR A 46 -12.16 -4.70 -6.57
N TRP A 47 -12.20 -3.84 -7.57
CA TRP A 47 -13.18 -3.96 -8.65
C TRP A 47 -12.61 -4.85 -9.75
N ALA A 48 -13.50 -5.51 -10.50
CA ALA A 48 -13.12 -6.25 -11.69
C ALA A 48 -12.40 -5.34 -12.69
N LYS A 49 -11.21 -5.76 -13.12
CA LYS A 49 -10.43 -5.07 -14.15
C LYS A 49 -10.85 -5.58 -15.53
N GLY A 50 -10.70 -4.74 -16.56
CA GLY A 50 -11.11 -5.11 -17.93
C GLY A 50 -10.52 -6.45 -18.40
N ARG A 51 -9.25 -6.72 -18.09
CA ARG A 51 -8.55 -7.97 -18.40
C ARG A 51 -9.01 -9.22 -17.62
N TRP A 52 -9.86 -9.05 -16.61
CA TRP A 52 -10.44 -10.16 -15.82
C TRP A 52 -11.79 -10.61 -16.36
N ILE A 53 -12.50 -9.73 -17.06
CA ILE A 53 -13.87 -9.97 -17.52
C ILE A 53 -13.89 -11.19 -18.45
N GLY A 54 -14.86 -12.09 -18.23
CA GLY A 54 -15.00 -13.33 -19.02
C GLY A 54 -14.05 -14.44 -18.61
N ARG A 55 -13.16 -14.22 -17.62
CA ARG A 55 -12.29 -15.26 -17.07
C ARG A 55 -12.86 -15.80 -15.76
N ARG A 56 -12.47 -17.02 -15.41
CA ARG A 56 -12.83 -17.59 -14.10
C ARG A 56 -12.12 -16.82 -12.99
N LEU A 57 -12.87 -16.53 -11.93
CA LEU A 57 -12.38 -15.81 -10.76
C LEU A 57 -11.15 -16.48 -10.14
N ILE A 58 -11.16 -17.81 -10.03
CA ILE A 58 -10.05 -18.56 -9.43
C ILE A 58 -8.77 -18.48 -10.27
N ASP A 59 -8.87 -18.42 -11.60
CA ASP A 59 -7.73 -18.39 -12.51
C ASP A 59 -7.09 -17.00 -12.44
N VAL A 60 -7.94 -15.95 -12.49
CA VAL A 60 -7.51 -14.56 -12.25
C VAL A 60 -6.78 -14.45 -10.91
N PHE A 61 -7.33 -15.02 -9.84
CA PHE A 61 -6.74 -14.93 -8.52
C PHE A 61 -5.40 -15.66 -8.43
N THR A 62 -5.31 -16.84 -9.05
CA THR A 62 -4.10 -17.66 -9.05
C THR A 62 -2.96 -17.01 -9.82
N GLU A 63 -3.26 -16.38 -10.96
CA GLU A 63 -2.26 -15.77 -11.83
C GLU A 63 -1.84 -14.36 -11.38
N GLU A 64 -2.77 -13.52 -10.94
CA GLU A 64 -2.46 -12.13 -10.60
C GLU A 64 -2.07 -11.92 -9.15
N PHE A 65 -2.56 -12.77 -8.25
CA PHE A 65 -2.27 -12.72 -6.83
C PHE A 65 -1.50 -13.97 -6.43
N VAL A 66 -0.34 -14.14 -7.08
CA VAL A 66 0.55 -15.28 -6.91
C VAL A 66 0.77 -15.54 -5.42
N SER A 67 0.14 -16.61 -4.95
CA SER A 67 0.31 -17.12 -3.60
C SER A 67 1.39 -18.20 -3.60
N LEU A 68 1.74 -18.71 -2.43
CA LEU A 68 2.68 -19.84 -2.32
C LEU A 68 2.12 -21.14 -2.94
N SER A 69 0.80 -21.25 -3.13
CA SER A 69 0.17 -22.45 -3.69
C SER A 69 -0.81 -22.09 -4.82
N PRO A 70 -0.72 -22.75 -6.00
CA PRO A 70 -1.71 -22.56 -7.07
C PRO A 70 -3.12 -23.01 -6.65
N HIS A 71 -3.25 -23.83 -5.60
CA HIS A 71 -4.54 -24.29 -5.08
C HIS A 71 -5.17 -23.33 -4.07
N TYR A 72 -4.45 -22.30 -3.63
CA TYR A 72 -4.91 -21.37 -2.60
C TYR A 72 -6.23 -20.71 -2.99
N SER A 73 -6.36 -20.18 -4.21
CA SER A 73 -7.55 -19.46 -4.67
C SER A 73 -8.80 -20.37 -4.66
N THR A 74 -8.62 -21.62 -5.08
CA THR A 74 -9.68 -22.63 -5.06
C THR A 74 -10.09 -22.96 -3.62
N ALA A 75 -9.12 -23.20 -2.74
CA ALA A 75 -9.40 -23.45 -1.33
C ALA A 75 -10.04 -22.24 -0.64
N ALA A 76 -9.60 -21.02 -0.93
CA ALA A 76 -10.18 -19.79 -0.42
C ALA A 76 -11.65 -19.64 -0.85
N CYS A 77 -11.97 -19.88 -2.14
CA CYS A 77 -13.34 -19.88 -2.62
C CYS A 77 -14.20 -20.95 -1.91
N LYS A 78 -13.74 -22.21 -1.85
CA LYS A 78 -14.49 -23.29 -1.18
C LYS A 78 -14.73 -23.07 0.31
N LEU A 79 -13.77 -22.44 0.99
CA LEU A 79 -13.90 -22.05 2.40
C LEU A 79 -14.73 -20.77 2.59
N GLY A 80 -15.31 -20.24 1.52
CA GLY A 80 -16.14 -19.04 1.55
C GLY A 80 -15.36 -17.80 1.96
N ARG A 81 -14.09 -17.67 1.57
CA ARG A 81 -13.22 -16.51 1.88
C ARG A 81 -13.19 -15.47 0.75
N ILE A 82 -14.02 -15.61 -0.27
CA ILE A 82 -14.15 -14.65 -1.37
C ILE A 82 -15.62 -14.24 -1.47
N TRP A 83 -15.86 -12.96 -1.72
CA TRP A 83 -17.18 -12.38 -1.94
C TRP A 83 -17.17 -11.65 -3.28
N VAL A 84 -18.26 -11.76 -4.02
CA VAL A 84 -18.50 -10.98 -5.23
C VAL A 84 -19.84 -10.27 -5.07
N ASN A 85 -19.87 -8.94 -5.20
CA ASN A 85 -21.06 -8.12 -5.04
C ASN A 85 -21.78 -8.41 -3.70
N CYS A 86 -21.02 -8.45 -2.61
CA CYS A 86 -21.48 -8.78 -1.24
C CYS A 86 -22.06 -10.20 -1.08
N LYS A 87 -21.99 -11.05 -2.09
CA LYS A 87 -22.40 -12.45 -2.01
C LYS A 87 -21.18 -13.34 -1.79
N GLN A 88 -21.22 -14.16 -0.75
CA GLN A 88 -20.17 -15.14 -0.49
C GLN A 88 -20.06 -16.11 -1.66
N MET A 89 -18.84 -16.30 -2.15
CA MET A 89 -18.53 -17.09 -3.33
C MET A 89 -17.98 -18.44 -2.91
N THR A 90 -18.71 -19.50 -3.28
CA THR A 90 -18.29 -20.91 -3.16
C THR A 90 -18.22 -21.62 -4.50
N ASP A 91 -18.67 -20.95 -5.58
CA ASP A 91 -18.59 -21.47 -6.94
C ASP A 91 -17.23 -21.17 -7.57
N VAL A 92 -16.43 -22.23 -7.75
CA VAL A 92 -15.10 -22.16 -8.37
C VAL A 92 -15.15 -21.92 -9.88
N ASN A 93 -16.33 -22.00 -10.50
CA ASN A 93 -16.55 -21.77 -11.92
C ASN A 93 -17.07 -20.37 -12.23
N TYR A 94 -17.25 -19.53 -11.20
CA TYR A 94 -17.73 -18.17 -11.39
C TYR A 94 -16.86 -17.39 -12.40
N ILE A 95 -17.53 -16.79 -13.38
CA ILE A 95 -16.93 -15.95 -14.42
C ILE A 95 -17.08 -14.49 -14.02
N VAL A 96 -15.96 -13.77 -13.96
CA VAL A 96 -15.92 -12.36 -13.58
C VAL A 96 -16.69 -11.51 -14.60
N GLN A 97 -17.59 -10.67 -14.10
CA GLN A 97 -18.43 -9.75 -14.85
C GLN A 97 -17.92 -8.31 -14.76
N HIS A 98 -18.45 -7.46 -15.64
CA HIS A 98 -18.18 -6.03 -15.58
C HIS A 98 -18.75 -5.42 -14.30
N ASN A 99 -17.98 -4.53 -13.66
CA ASN A 99 -18.32 -3.87 -12.39
C ASN A 99 -18.50 -4.78 -11.17
N ASP A 100 -18.04 -6.03 -11.21
CA ASP A 100 -18.00 -6.84 -10.00
C ASP A 100 -17.13 -6.17 -8.92
N SER A 101 -17.67 -6.03 -7.71
CA SER A 101 -16.86 -5.78 -6.52
C SER A 101 -16.43 -7.11 -5.94
N ILE A 102 -15.14 -7.27 -5.67
CA ILE A 102 -14.56 -8.50 -5.16
C ILE A 102 -13.88 -8.22 -3.83
N GLU A 103 -14.25 -8.97 -2.81
CA GLU A 103 -13.59 -8.96 -1.50
C GLU A 103 -12.98 -10.33 -1.23
N HIS A 104 -11.77 -10.36 -0.70
CA HIS A 104 -11.08 -11.59 -0.34
C HIS A 104 -10.48 -11.45 1.06
N ILE A 105 -10.85 -12.38 1.95
CA ILE A 105 -10.33 -12.45 3.31
C ILE A 105 -9.08 -13.32 3.29
N GLY A 106 -7.92 -12.67 3.30
CA GLY A 106 -6.62 -13.32 3.27
C GLY A 106 -5.94 -13.35 4.63
N HIS A 107 -5.26 -14.45 4.94
CA HIS A 107 -4.37 -14.52 6.10
C HIS A 107 -3.00 -13.96 5.70
N ARG A 108 -2.61 -12.82 6.27
CA ARG A 108 -1.41 -12.07 5.88
C ARG A 108 -0.24 -12.41 6.78
N HIS A 109 0.92 -12.58 6.13
CA HIS A 109 2.21 -12.81 6.73
C HIS A 109 3.17 -11.77 6.16
N GLU A 110 3.43 -10.71 6.90
CA GLU A 110 4.38 -9.68 6.47
C GLU A 110 5.81 -10.16 6.64
N HIS A 111 6.70 -9.68 5.77
CA HIS A 111 8.12 -9.91 5.99
C HIS A 111 8.60 -9.10 7.20
N PRO A 112 9.54 -9.66 7.98
CA PRO A 112 10.10 -8.96 9.12
C PRO A 112 10.93 -7.76 8.67
N ILE A 113 11.05 -6.78 9.56
CA ILE A 113 11.85 -5.55 9.38
C ILE A 113 12.83 -5.40 10.54
N LEU A 114 13.82 -4.54 10.39
CA LEU A 114 14.63 -4.11 11.54
C LEU A 114 13.73 -3.30 12.48
N ASP A 115 13.85 -3.57 13.79
CA ASP A 115 13.10 -2.84 14.82
C ASP A 115 13.76 -1.48 15.11
N HIS A 116 13.58 -0.56 14.17
CA HIS A 116 14.07 0.82 14.29
C HIS A 116 12.92 1.79 14.56
N TYR A 117 13.18 2.73 15.44
CA TYR A 117 12.29 3.86 15.64
C TYR A 117 12.45 4.87 14.50
N ILE A 118 11.33 5.37 13.96
CA ILE A 118 11.39 6.38 12.91
C ILE A 118 11.60 7.74 13.57
N ARG A 119 12.81 8.26 13.40
CA ARG A 119 13.17 9.59 13.91
C ARG A 119 12.46 10.64 13.05
N VAL A 120 11.78 11.56 13.73
CA VAL A 120 11.23 12.76 13.10
C VAL A 120 12.33 13.80 13.08
N ILE A 121 12.63 14.32 11.90
CA ILE A 121 13.59 15.42 11.70
C ILE A 121 12.86 16.75 11.87
N ASP A 122 11.70 16.86 11.24
CA ASP A 122 10.84 18.06 11.31
C ASP A 122 9.36 17.67 11.18
N ASN A 123 8.48 18.46 11.77
CA ASN A 123 7.05 18.19 11.81
C ASN A 123 6.27 19.48 12.07
N ASP A 124 5.76 20.09 11.00
CA ASP A 124 4.90 21.27 11.07
C ASP A 124 3.46 20.94 10.66
N ASN A 125 2.66 21.96 10.33
CA ASN A 125 1.25 21.79 9.93
C ASN A 125 1.08 21.23 8.51
N ASP A 126 2.09 21.36 7.66
CA ASP A 126 2.05 21.07 6.23
C ASP A 126 2.85 19.83 5.84
N ILE A 127 4.00 19.62 6.48
CA ILE A 127 5.02 18.64 6.13
C ILE A 127 5.48 17.89 7.38
N LEU A 128 5.70 16.59 7.19
CA LEU A 128 6.45 15.74 8.10
C LEU A 128 7.72 15.26 7.41
N VAL A 129 8.87 15.46 8.05
CA VAL A 129 10.18 15.00 7.59
C VAL A 129 10.70 13.95 8.56
N VAL A 130 11.05 12.78 8.05
CA VAL A 130 11.56 11.67 8.86
C VAL A 130 12.89 11.15 8.33
N ASP A 131 13.69 10.60 9.23
CA ASP A 131 14.82 9.75 8.88
C ASP A 131 14.31 8.31 8.77
N LYS A 132 14.12 7.86 7.54
CA LYS A 132 13.63 6.51 7.25
C LYS A 132 14.76 5.51 7.51
N PRO A 133 14.56 4.50 8.38
CA PRO A 133 15.49 3.38 8.49
C PRO A 133 15.44 2.47 7.25
N PRO A 134 16.50 1.68 6.99
CA PRO A 134 16.45 0.65 5.96
C PRO A 134 15.49 -0.48 6.38
N SER A 135 15.26 -1.45 5.50
CA SER A 135 14.45 -2.67 5.67
C SER A 135 12.93 -2.58 5.44
N MET A 136 12.32 -1.38 5.48
CA MET A 136 10.88 -1.21 5.27
C MET A 136 10.55 -0.33 4.05
N PRO A 137 9.50 -0.65 3.25
CA PRO A 137 9.00 0.23 2.20
C PRO A 137 8.25 1.43 2.79
N VAL A 138 8.07 2.49 1.98
CA VAL A 138 7.43 3.73 2.44
C VAL A 138 5.94 3.57 2.76
N HIS A 139 5.20 2.87 1.89
CA HIS A 139 3.75 2.70 1.96
C HIS A 139 3.38 1.24 1.68
N PRO A 140 2.14 0.81 2.00
CA PRO A 140 1.68 -0.55 1.73
C PRO A 140 1.91 -0.98 0.29
N CYS A 141 2.66 -2.08 0.13
CA CYS A 141 2.96 -2.65 -1.18
C CYS A 141 3.31 -4.14 -1.05
N GLY A 142 2.76 -4.95 -1.95
CA GLY A 142 2.94 -6.40 -1.93
C GLY A 142 2.59 -7.00 -0.56
N ARG A 143 3.58 -7.66 0.05
CA ARG A 143 3.43 -8.30 1.37
C ARG A 143 3.53 -7.34 2.56
N TYR A 144 3.93 -6.09 2.35
CA TYR A 144 4.04 -5.09 3.41
C TYR A 144 2.78 -4.25 3.52
N CYS A 145 2.28 -4.08 4.73
CA CYS A 145 1.11 -3.28 5.06
C CYS A 145 1.43 -2.44 6.30
N VAL A 146 1.50 -3.06 7.48
CA VAL A 146 1.90 -2.47 8.76
C VAL A 146 3.40 -2.22 8.83
N HIS A 147 4.24 -3.13 8.33
CA HIS A 147 5.70 -2.96 8.27
C HIS A 147 6.14 -2.03 7.12
N THR A 148 5.59 -0.83 7.11
CA THR A 148 5.90 0.26 6.18
C THR A 148 6.22 1.52 6.99
N VAL A 149 6.86 2.53 6.40
CA VAL A 149 7.10 3.80 7.12
C VAL A 149 5.79 4.42 7.59
N LEU A 150 4.76 4.47 6.73
CA LEU A 150 3.44 4.96 7.11
C LEU A 150 2.80 4.15 8.24
N GLY A 151 2.82 2.81 8.13
CA GLY A 151 2.30 1.92 9.16
C GLY A 151 3.01 2.10 10.50
N MET A 152 4.34 2.14 10.47
CA MET A 152 5.15 2.32 11.67
C MET A 152 4.99 3.73 12.27
N LEU A 153 4.84 4.80 11.47
CA LEU A 153 4.52 6.14 11.99
C LEU A 153 3.14 6.17 12.67
N ARG A 154 2.17 5.44 12.14
CA ARG A 154 0.87 5.27 12.78
C ARG A 154 0.99 4.50 14.10
N GLU A 155 1.65 3.34 14.10
CA GLU A 155 1.80 2.51 15.31
C GLU A 155 2.67 3.17 16.39
N GLN A 156 3.79 3.81 16.01
CA GLN A 156 4.76 4.39 16.94
C GLN A 156 4.36 5.78 17.46
N ARG A 157 3.56 6.54 16.69
CA ARG A 157 3.29 7.96 16.96
C ARG A 157 1.84 8.39 16.77
N GLY A 158 0.94 7.50 16.36
CA GLY A 158 -0.46 7.83 16.08
C GLY A 158 -0.66 8.75 14.87
N LEU A 159 0.35 8.92 14.01
CA LEU A 159 0.27 9.81 12.86
C LEU A 159 -0.56 9.17 11.74
N ARG A 160 -1.59 9.89 11.28
CA ARG A 160 -2.49 9.53 10.18
C ARG A 160 -2.58 10.67 9.16
N GLY A 161 -3.24 10.44 8.02
CA GLY A 161 -3.49 11.45 6.98
C GLY A 161 -2.26 11.84 6.17
N LEU A 162 -1.17 11.07 6.27
CA LEU A 162 0.11 11.39 5.64
C LEU A 162 0.12 10.99 4.16
N ARG A 163 0.50 11.92 3.30
CA ARG A 163 0.57 11.75 1.85
C ARG A 163 2.01 11.58 1.42
N VAL A 164 2.29 10.51 0.68
CA VAL A 164 3.64 10.21 0.18
C VAL A 164 4.01 11.18 -0.93
N VAL A 165 5.02 12.04 -0.69
CA VAL A 165 5.52 13.01 -1.67
C VAL A 165 6.51 12.35 -2.63
N HIS A 166 7.45 11.58 -2.08
CA HIS A 166 8.42 10.77 -2.81
C HIS A 166 8.69 9.46 -2.08
N ARG A 167 9.46 8.57 -2.71
CA ARG A 167 9.74 7.24 -2.17
C ARG A 167 11.24 7.02 -2.06
N LEU A 168 11.63 6.26 -1.06
CA LEU A 168 12.92 5.58 -1.00
C LEU A 168 12.66 4.07 -1.09
N ASP A 169 13.58 3.34 -1.72
CA ASP A 169 13.48 1.89 -1.79
C ASP A 169 13.53 1.27 -0.39
N ARG A 170 13.05 0.03 -0.29
CA ARG A 170 12.96 -0.69 1.00
C ARG A 170 14.29 -0.73 1.74
N THR A 171 15.38 -0.95 1.01
CA THR A 171 16.75 -1.07 1.55
C THR A 171 17.45 0.27 1.73
N THR A 172 16.91 1.36 1.17
CA THR A 172 17.50 2.70 1.24
C THR A 172 17.03 3.42 2.50
N SER A 173 17.97 3.95 3.27
CA SER A 173 17.70 4.83 4.43
C SER A 173 17.84 6.31 4.06
N GLY A 174 17.35 7.19 4.92
CA GLY A 174 17.57 8.63 4.84
C GLY A 174 16.29 9.45 4.84
N VAL A 175 16.43 10.72 4.44
CA VAL A 175 15.38 11.73 4.58
C VAL A 175 14.19 11.43 3.67
N LEU A 176 12.99 11.41 4.27
CA LEU A 176 11.72 11.18 3.59
C LEU A 176 10.69 12.21 4.03
N LEU A 177 9.97 12.77 3.06
CA LEU A 177 8.94 13.77 3.28
C LEU A 177 7.53 13.21 3.04
N PHE A 178 6.61 13.61 3.91
CA PHE A 178 5.18 13.41 3.78
C PHE A 178 4.47 14.76 3.83
N ALA A 179 3.43 14.93 3.01
CA ALA A 179 2.52 16.05 3.12
C ALA A 179 1.40 15.70 4.11
N ARG A 180 0.96 16.66 4.92
CA ARG A 180 -0.15 16.51 5.89
C ARG A 180 -1.51 16.86 5.32
N ASN A 181 -1.54 17.55 4.17
CA ASN A 181 -2.77 17.95 3.49
C ASN A 181 -2.62 17.87 1.97
N ALA A 182 -3.76 17.88 1.26
CA ALA A 182 -3.80 17.69 -0.18
C ALA A 182 -3.18 18.85 -0.97
N GLU A 183 -3.31 20.08 -0.46
CA GLU A 183 -2.74 21.27 -1.09
C GLU A 183 -1.21 21.18 -1.11
N THR A 184 -0.61 20.89 0.04
CA THR A 184 0.84 20.69 0.19
C THR A 184 1.30 19.51 -0.66
N ASP A 185 0.60 18.37 -0.66
CA ASP A 185 0.95 17.22 -1.50
C ASP A 185 1.02 17.60 -3.00
N MET A 186 0.01 18.31 -3.51
CA MET A 186 -0.01 18.78 -4.90
C MET A 186 1.14 19.75 -5.19
N LYS A 187 1.38 20.71 -4.29
CA LYS A 187 2.46 21.69 -4.42
C LYS A 187 3.82 21.01 -4.48
N LEU A 188 4.14 20.14 -3.52
CA LEU A 188 5.44 19.46 -3.43
C LEU A 188 5.65 18.52 -4.62
N LYS A 189 4.64 17.75 -5.03
CA LYS A 189 4.73 16.88 -6.22
C LYS A 189 4.94 17.68 -7.50
N ARG A 190 4.30 18.85 -7.63
CA ARG A 190 4.52 19.74 -8.77
C ARG A 190 5.95 20.27 -8.81
N THR A 191 6.46 20.75 -7.68
CA THR A 191 7.85 21.26 -7.60
C THR A 191 8.89 20.17 -7.81
N LEU A 192 8.62 18.95 -7.34
CA LEU A 192 9.50 17.80 -7.52
C LEU A 192 9.58 17.35 -8.98
N ARG A 193 8.49 17.50 -9.75
CA ARG A 193 8.47 17.21 -11.20
C ARG A 193 9.12 18.31 -12.03
N ALA A 194 8.99 19.56 -11.61
CA ALA A 194 9.60 20.70 -12.29
C ALA A 194 11.13 20.70 -12.16
N GLY A 195 11.70 20.01 -11.16
CA GLY A 195 13.16 19.82 -11.01
C GLY A 195 13.93 21.05 -10.53
N GLU A 196 13.32 22.22 -10.50
CA GLU A 196 14.03 23.51 -10.31
C GLU A 196 14.24 23.93 -8.84
N ILE A 197 13.62 23.25 -7.85
CA ILE A 197 13.60 23.74 -6.45
C ILE A 197 14.21 22.73 -5.44
N TRP A 198 14.43 21.47 -5.82
CA TRP A 198 14.78 20.41 -4.87
C TRP A 198 16.13 19.79 -5.18
N HIS A 199 17.03 19.77 -4.20
CA HIS A 199 18.26 19.01 -4.24
C HIS A 199 18.11 17.71 -3.45
N LYS A 200 18.52 16.58 -4.04
CA LYS A 200 18.58 15.28 -3.35
C LYS A 200 19.97 14.71 -3.49
N GLU A 201 20.60 14.43 -2.38
CA GLU A 201 21.93 13.84 -2.33
C GLU A 201 21.84 12.45 -1.72
N TYR A 202 22.58 11.50 -2.31
CA TYR A 202 22.65 10.13 -1.83
C TYR A 202 24.10 9.79 -1.56
N LEU A 203 24.39 9.41 -0.31
CA LEU A 203 25.68 8.85 0.04
C LEU A 203 25.66 7.34 -0.21
N CYS A 204 26.53 6.88 -1.11
CA CYS A 204 26.61 5.49 -1.51
C CYS A 204 28.01 4.94 -1.25
N LYS A 205 28.10 3.71 -0.74
CA LYS A 205 29.33 2.90 -0.78
C LYS A 205 29.19 1.90 -1.91
N VAL A 206 30.17 1.88 -2.79
CA VAL A 206 30.14 1.19 -4.09
C VAL A 206 31.42 0.41 -4.26
N GLU A 207 31.31 -0.77 -4.87
CA GLU A 207 32.45 -1.61 -5.22
C GLU A 207 32.90 -1.30 -6.66
N GLY A 208 34.18 -1.00 -6.85
CA GLY A 208 34.76 -0.69 -8.16
C GLY A 208 35.88 0.34 -8.09
N VAL A 209 36.47 0.62 -9.26
CA VAL A 209 37.45 1.70 -9.46
C VAL A 209 36.76 2.83 -10.22
N PHE A 210 36.75 4.03 -9.64
CA PHE A 210 36.18 5.20 -10.29
C PHE A 210 37.26 5.86 -11.16
N PRO A 211 36.92 6.32 -12.38
CA PRO A 211 37.83 7.15 -13.15
C PRO A 211 38.11 8.45 -12.38
N GLU A 212 39.34 8.97 -12.52
CA GLU A 212 39.74 10.28 -12.00
C GLU A 212 38.98 11.43 -12.68
#